data_AF-A0A811Q9N5-F1
#
_entry.id   AF-A0A811Q9N5-F1
#
_cell.length_a   1.000
_cell.length_b   1.000
_cell.length_c   1.000
_cell.angle_alpha   90.00
_cell.angle_beta   90.00
_cell.angle_gamma   90.00
#
_symmetry.space_group_name_H-M   'P 1'
#
loop_
_entity.id
_entity.type
_entity.pdbx_description
1 polymer ?
#
loop_
_entity_poly.entity_id
_entity_poly.type
_entity_poly.pdbx_seq_one_letter_code
_entity_poly.pdbx_strand_id
1 'polypeptide(L)'
;MRIKTGEQEKGDLQLIDGVSIVDELLTSSNPWTNRIHGDCGAIDITQMCIDYAFEATVEVVISEVQSSFDLLLSCFTSGLHEEIRLFDGVIGKSLGLRRHVLAVRKGKCMDLKFKVGFGSDCCTEHCRSFEATNHGCSSEQIKMESALVLVKVTWSSLEYSLN
;
A
#
# COMPACT_ATOMS: atom_id res chain seq x y z
N MET A 1 14.88 -10.10 -10.75
CA MET A 1 14.43 -8.84 -11.41
C MET A 1 15.56 -8.28 -12.27
N ARG A 2 15.27 -7.76 -13.46
CA ARG A 2 16.26 -7.19 -14.40
C ARG A 2 15.81 -5.80 -14.87
N ILE A 3 16.75 -4.87 -15.12
CA ILE A 3 16.44 -3.62 -15.84
C ILE A 3 16.62 -3.88 -17.31
N LYS A 4 15.60 -3.56 -18.09
CA LYS A 4 15.70 -3.57 -19.54
C LYS A 4 16.60 -2.44 -20.02
N THR A 5 17.75 -2.76 -20.60
CA THR A 5 18.74 -1.78 -21.09
C THR A 5 18.84 -1.77 -22.62
N GLY A 6 18.21 -2.73 -23.31
CA GLY A 6 18.18 -2.82 -24.78
C GLY A 6 17.06 -3.73 -25.31
N GLU A 7 17.17 -4.16 -26.58
CA GLU A 7 16.17 -5.04 -27.23
C GLU A 7 16.30 -6.51 -26.81
N GLN A 8 17.51 -6.96 -26.47
CA GLN A 8 17.80 -8.35 -26.12
C GLN A 8 18.07 -8.51 -24.62
N GLU A 9 17.42 -9.50 -23.99
CA GLU A 9 17.55 -9.80 -22.55
C GLU A 9 18.99 -10.07 -22.09
N LYS A 10 19.90 -10.41 -23.02
CA LYS A 10 21.29 -10.75 -22.72
C LYS A 10 22.12 -9.54 -22.25
N GLY A 11 21.66 -8.32 -22.55
CA GLY A 11 22.29 -7.07 -22.07
C GLY A 11 21.63 -6.49 -20.82
N ASP A 12 20.52 -7.06 -20.38
CA ASP A 12 19.76 -6.55 -19.24
C ASP A 12 20.51 -6.85 -17.93
N LEU A 13 20.70 -5.82 -17.11
CA LEU A 13 21.40 -5.94 -15.85
C LEU A 13 20.53 -6.67 -14.83
N GLN A 14 21.08 -7.72 -14.22
CA GLN A 14 20.42 -8.43 -13.13
C GLN A 14 20.47 -7.57 -11.86
N LEU A 15 19.30 -7.11 -11.42
CA LEU A 15 19.19 -6.29 -10.21
C LEU A 15 19.09 -7.11 -8.94
N ILE A 16 18.26 -8.16 -8.99
CA ILE A 16 17.88 -8.97 -7.83
C ILE A 16 17.83 -10.42 -8.30
N ASP A 17 18.60 -11.30 -7.68
CA ASP A 17 18.58 -12.76 -7.93
C ASP A 17 18.50 -13.60 -6.65
N GLY A 18 18.35 -12.95 -5.50
CA GLY A 18 18.23 -13.67 -4.24
C GLY A 18 16.85 -14.27 -4.03
N VAL A 19 16.79 -15.21 -3.08
CA VAL A 19 15.57 -15.84 -2.58
C VAL A 19 15.34 -15.40 -1.13
N SER A 20 14.09 -15.16 -0.76
CA SER A 20 13.69 -15.06 0.64
C SER A 20 12.80 -16.25 0.97
N ILE A 21 13.21 -17.05 1.95
CA ILE A 21 12.37 -18.12 2.48
C ILE A 21 11.37 -17.47 3.44
N VAL A 22 10.10 -17.79 3.25
CA VAL A 22 9.00 -17.38 4.13
C VAL A 22 8.57 -18.63 4.87
N ASP A 23 8.88 -18.69 6.17
CA ASP A 23 8.43 -19.79 7.01
C ASP A 23 7.08 -19.39 7.63
N GLU A 24 6.03 -20.16 7.31
CA GLU A 24 4.68 -19.94 7.82
C GLU A 24 4.58 -20.21 9.33
N LEU A 25 5.55 -20.92 9.91
CA LEU A 25 5.64 -21.18 11.36
C LEU A 25 6.03 -19.95 12.19
N LEU A 26 6.25 -18.79 11.57
CA LEU A 26 6.53 -17.53 12.27
C LEU A 26 5.25 -17.03 12.97
N THR A 27 5.03 -17.55 14.19
CA THR A 27 3.95 -17.20 15.13
C THR A 27 4.01 -15.74 15.62
N SER A 28 4.88 -14.89 15.07
CA SER A 28 4.98 -13.50 15.50
C SER A 28 4.10 -12.60 14.62
N SER A 29 3.10 -11.97 15.22
CA SER A 29 2.37 -10.83 14.62
C SER A 29 3.24 -9.56 14.49
N ASN A 30 4.56 -9.72 14.41
CA ASN A 30 5.51 -8.62 14.28
C ASN A 30 6.06 -8.61 12.86
N PRO A 31 6.16 -7.44 12.21
CA PRO A 31 6.80 -7.33 10.92
C PRO A 31 8.28 -7.69 11.03
N TRP A 32 8.77 -8.42 10.04
CA TRP A 32 10.17 -8.76 9.88
C TRP A 32 10.65 -8.37 8.48
N THR A 33 11.80 -7.72 8.40
CA THR A 33 12.39 -7.25 7.14
C THR A 33 13.57 -8.11 6.74
N ASN A 34 13.50 -8.71 5.56
CA ASN A 34 14.61 -9.42 4.92
C ASN A 34 15.17 -8.58 3.78
N ARG A 35 16.49 -8.58 3.62
CA ARG A 35 17.17 -7.95 2.49
C ARG A 35 17.51 -8.98 1.43
N ILE A 36 16.97 -8.82 0.23
CA ILE A 36 17.35 -9.62 -0.94
C ILE A 36 18.40 -8.85 -1.73
N HIS A 37 19.59 -9.43 -1.82
CA HIS A 37 20.69 -8.90 -2.61
C HIS A 37 20.63 -9.37 -4.06
N GLY A 38 21.15 -8.56 -4.97
CA GLY A 38 21.56 -8.96 -6.31
C GLY A 38 22.82 -8.20 -6.74
N ASP A 39 23.32 -8.54 -7.92
CA ASP A 39 24.64 -8.08 -8.36
C ASP A 39 24.72 -6.56 -8.56
N CYS A 40 23.60 -5.94 -8.92
CA CYS A 40 23.50 -4.52 -9.22
C CYS A 40 22.51 -3.77 -8.30
N GLY A 41 22.03 -4.39 -7.21
CA GLY A 41 21.06 -3.77 -6.32
C GLY A 41 20.66 -4.64 -5.13
N ALA A 42 19.80 -4.10 -4.27
CA ALA A 42 19.16 -4.86 -3.20
C ALA A 42 17.76 -4.32 -2.95
N ILE A 43 16.87 -5.17 -2.46
CA ILE A 43 15.53 -4.79 -2.02
C ILE A 43 15.30 -5.29 -0.61
N ASP A 44 14.66 -4.46 0.21
CA ASP A 44 14.17 -4.88 1.52
C ASP A 44 12.71 -5.32 1.36
N ILE A 45 12.37 -6.47 1.94
CA ILE A 45 11.03 -7.04 1.96
C ILE A 45 10.61 -7.21 3.41
N THR A 46 9.63 -6.42 3.84
CA THR A 46 8.94 -6.61 5.12
C THR A 46 7.79 -7.61 4.95
N GLN A 47 7.69 -8.58 5.84
CA GLN A 47 6.64 -9.59 5.86
C GLN A 47 6.09 -9.77 7.26
N MET A 48 4.82 -10.17 7.34
CA MET A 48 4.17 -10.49 8.61
C MET A 48 2.99 -11.43 8.38
N CYS A 49 2.81 -12.40 9.27
CA CYS A 49 1.60 -13.23 9.32
C CYS A 49 0.50 -12.53 10.12
N ILE A 50 -0.71 -12.41 9.54
CA ILE A 50 -1.89 -11.83 10.20
C ILE A 50 -2.99 -12.87 10.27
N ASP A 51 -3.20 -13.42 11.47
CA ASP A 51 -4.33 -14.32 11.72
C ASP A 51 -5.67 -13.62 11.58
N TYR A 52 -6.66 -14.36 11.06
CA TYR A 52 -8.06 -13.92 10.92
C TYR A 52 -8.18 -12.56 10.21
N ALA A 53 -7.48 -12.37 9.09
CA ALA A 53 -7.53 -11.15 8.29
C ALA A 53 -8.55 -11.21 7.15
N PHE A 54 -9.05 -10.03 6.78
CA PHE A 54 -9.79 -9.80 5.56
C PHE A 54 -8.91 -9.06 4.55
N GLU A 55 -9.15 -9.33 3.27
CA GLU A 55 -8.50 -8.64 2.16
C GLU A 55 -9.26 -7.32 1.89
N ALA A 56 -8.55 -6.20 2.04
CA ALA A 56 -9.00 -4.86 1.69
C ALA A 56 -8.40 -4.45 0.33
N THR A 57 -9.24 -4.35 -0.68
CA THR A 57 -8.87 -3.75 -1.96
C THR A 57 -9.16 -2.25 -1.91
N VAL A 58 -8.11 -1.42 -1.98
CA VAL A 58 -8.16 0.04 -1.93
C VAL A 58 -8.02 0.61 -3.33
N GLU A 59 -9.01 1.39 -3.74
CA GLU A 59 -9.05 2.15 -4.99
C GLU A 59 -9.18 3.64 -4.65
N VAL A 60 -8.28 4.47 -5.18
CA VAL A 60 -8.28 5.92 -4.96
C VAL A 60 -8.37 6.64 -6.29
N VAL A 61 -9.33 7.54 -6.40
CA VAL A 61 -9.50 8.44 -7.54
C VAL A 61 -9.34 9.86 -7.06
N ILE A 62 -8.50 10.61 -7.75
CA ILE A 62 -8.32 12.04 -7.53
C ILE A 62 -9.00 12.77 -8.69
N SER A 63 -9.88 13.70 -8.35
CA SER A 63 -10.64 14.54 -9.27
C SER A 63 -10.60 16.00 -8.85
N GLU A 64 -11.11 16.90 -9.71
CA GLU A 64 -11.23 18.34 -9.41
C GLU A 64 -9.91 19.00 -8.94
N VAL A 65 -8.78 18.58 -9.52
CA VAL A 65 -7.45 19.09 -9.18
C VAL A 65 -7.33 20.58 -9.56
N GLN A 66 -7.17 21.45 -8.56
CA GLN A 66 -7.08 22.90 -8.71
C GLN A 66 -5.65 23.38 -9.03
N SER A 67 -4.66 22.73 -8.42
CA SER A 67 -3.23 23.01 -8.60
C SER A 67 -2.42 21.74 -8.41
N SER A 68 -1.17 21.72 -8.86
CA SER A 68 -0.29 20.57 -8.62
C SER A 68 0.14 20.51 -7.16
N PHE A 69 0.16 19.32 -6.57
CA PHE A 69 0.61 19.11 -5.19
C PHE A 69 1.31 17.76 -5.01
N ASP A 70 2.22 17.70 -4.04
CA ASP A 70 2.83 16.45 -3.59
C ASP A 70 1.84 15.69 -2.69
N LEU A 71 1.66 14.40 -2.97
CA LEU A 71 0.81 13.50 -2.19
C LEU A 71 1.61 12.27 -1.76
N LEU A 72 1.64 12.06 -0.45
CA LEU A 72 2.01 10.78 0.16
C LEU A 72 0.73 10.11 0.68
N LEU A 73 0.34 9.00 0.04
CA LEU A 73 -0.71 8.12 0.51
C LEU A 73 -0.08 6.92 1.20
N SER A 74 -0.43 6.72 2.46
CA SER A 74 0.04 5.59 3.24
C SER A 74 -1.07 4.96 4.07
N CYS A 75 -0.76 3.81 4.65
CA CYS A 75 -1.71 3.01 5.38
C CYS A 75 -1.09 2.39 6.64
N PHE A 76 -1.90 2.31 7.69
CA PHE A 76 -1.64 1.50 8.89
C PHE A 76 -2.78 0.49 9.03
N THR A 77 -2.49 -0.77 9.31
CA THR A 77 -3.52 -1.82 9.47
C THR A 77 -3.25 -2.66 10.70
N SER A 78 -4.28 -3.29 11.26
CA SER A 78 -4.12 -4.42 12.20
C SER A 78 -3.33 -4.13 13.48
N GLY A 79 -3.15 -2.86 13.87
CA GLY A 79 -2.29 -2.46 14.99
C GLY A 79 -0.80 -2.45 14.66
N LEU A 80 -0.44 -2.52 13.38
CA LEU A 80 0.92 -2.31 12.91
C LEU A 80 1.33 -0.86 13.12
N HIS A 81 2.54 -0.69 13.66
CA HIS A 81 3.17 0.62 13.76
C HIS A 81 3.99 0.98 12.52
N GLU A 82 4.10 0.08 11.55
CA GLU A 82 4.81 0.31 10.29
C GLU A 82 3.90 0.96 9.25
N GLU A 83 4.36 2.06 8.66
CA GLU A 83 3.65 2.80 7.63
C GLU A 83 3.81 2.13 6.26
N ILE A 84 2.73 1.57 5.73
CA ILE A 84 2.72 0.98 4.38
C ILE A 84 2.48 2.11 3.37
N ARG A 85 3.52 2.49 2.62
CA ARG A 85 3.38 3.51 1.56
C ARG A 85 2.70 2.92 0.33
N LEU A 86 1.59 3.52 -0.07
CA LEU A 86 0.82 3.11 -1.24
C LEU A 86 1.16 3.97 -2.47
N PHE A 87 1.35 5.27 -2.27
CA PHE A 87 1.72 6.21 -3.32
C PHE A 87 2.57 7.35 -2.76
N ASP A 88 3.56 7.78 -3.53
CA ASP A 88 4.44 8.92 -3.23
C ASP A 88 4.74 9.62 -4.55
N GLY A 89 4.21 10.84 -4.74
CA GLY A 89 4.46 11.59 -5.96
C GLY A 89 3.59 12.83 -6.16
N VAL A 90 3.79 13.48 -7.30
CA VAL A 90 3.11 14.72 -7.68
C VAL A 90 1.80 14.43 -8.37
N ILE A 91 0.73 15.07 -7.92
CA ILE A 91 -0.59 15.07 -8.56
C ILE A 91 -0.77 16.37 -9.31
N GLY A 92 -0.82 16.33 -10.64
CA GLY A 92 -1.02 17.52 -11.48
C GLY A 92 -2.35 17.55 -12.25
N LYS A 93 -3.11 16.45 -12.24
CA LYS A 93 -4.39 16.31 -12.94
C LYS A 93 -5.23 15.21 -12.31
N SER A 94 -6.50 15.11 -12.67
CA SER A 94 -7.37 14.01 -12.25
C SER A 94 -6.84 12.66 -12.75
N LEU A 95 -6.76 11.67 -11.86
CA LEU A 95 -6.36 10.30 -12.19
C LEU A 95 -6.86 9.29 -11.15
N GLY A 96 -6.97 8.03 -11.57
CA GLY A 96 -7.01 6.89 -10.65
C GLY A 96 -5.59 6.50 -10.26
N LEU A 97 -5.35 6.32 -8.96
CA LEU A 97 -4.12 5.71 -8.47
C LEU A 97 -4.14 4.20 -8.70
N ARG A 98 -2.97 3.56 -8.58
CA ARG A 98 -2.88 2.11 -8.61
C ARG A 98 -3.74 1.51 -7.50
N ARG A 99 -4.39 0.38 -7.80
CA ARG A 99 -5.13 -0.39 -6.80
C ARG A 99 -4.17 -1.13 -5.87
N HIS A 100 -4.43 -1.07 -4.57
CA HIS A 100 -3.66 -1.75 -3.55
C HIS A 100 -4.51 -2.82 -2.86
N VAL A 101 -3.88 -3.92 -2.45
CA VAL A 101 -4.51 -4.99 -1.71
C VAL A 101 -3.78 -5.11 -0.37
N LEU A 102 -4.53 -5.03 0.73
CA LEU A 102 -4.00 -4.96 2.09
C LEU A 102 -4.71 -5.99 2.97
N ALA A 103 -3.98 -6.64 3.86
CA ALA A 103 -4.57 -7.51 4.86
C ALA A 103 -4.90 -6.72 6.13
N VAL A 104 -6.11 -6.93 6.66
CA VAL A 104 -6.57 -6.25 7.88
C VAL A 104 -7.19 -7.26 8.84
N ARG A 105 -6.65 -7.36 10.06
CA ARG A 105 -7.12 -8.28 11.09
C ARG A 105 -8.58 -7.99 11.45
N LYS A 106 -9.38 -9.04 11.62
CA LYS A 106 -10.76 -8.96 12.11
C LYS A 106 -10.85 -8.16 13.41
N GLY A 107 -11.83 -7.24 13.48
CA GLY A 107 -12.02 -6.35 14.63
C GLY A 107 -10.99 -5.24 14.75
N LYS A 108 -10.18 -5.00 13.71
CA LYS A 108 -9.29 -3.84 13.58
C LYS A 108 -9.70 -2.97 12.40
N CYS A 109 -9.13 -1.78 12.34
CA CYS A 109 -9.31 -0.85 11.24
C CYS A 109 -8.06 -0.79 10.36
N MET A 110 -8.29 -0.30 9.15
CA MET A 110 -7.30 0.20 8.22
C MET A 110 -7.37 1.73 8.22
N ASP A 111 -6.29 2.39 8.60
CA ASP A 111 -6.18 3.84 8.59
C ASP A 111 -5.42 4.27 7.34
N LEU A 112 -6.11 4.95 6.43
CA LEU A 112 -5.51 5.60 5.26
C LEU A 112 -5.16 7.04 5.59
N LYS A 113 -3.92 7.43 5.33
CA LYS A 113 -3.40 8.78 5.53
C LYS A 113 -3.02 9.41 4.21
N PHE A 114 -3.55 10.60 3.98
CA PHE A 114 -3.27 11.44 2.81
C PHE A 114 -2.52 12.67 3.29
N LYS A 115 -1.21 12.71 3.04
CA LYS A 115 -0.34 13.82 3.41
C LYS A 115 -0.07 14.66 2.17
N VAL A 116 -0.49 15.93 2.22
CA VAL A 116 -0.32 16.91 1.12
C VAL A 116 0.79 17.88 1.48
N GLY A 117 1.72 18.12 0.56
CA GLY A 117 2.88 18.99 0.79
C GLY A 117 3.89 18.41 1.79
N PHE A 118 4.01 17.08 1.82
CA PHE A 118 4.91 16.37 2.73
C PHE A 118 6.37 16.81 2.50
N GLY A 119 7.07 17.21 3.57
CA GLY A 119 8.41 17.80 3.50
C GLY A 119 8.43 19.34 3.48
N SER A 120 7.27 19.99 3.55
CA SER A 120 7.13 21.43 3.78
C SER A 120 6.55 21.75 5.16
N ASP A 121 6.74 22.99 5.63
CA ASP A 121 6.18 23.48 6.90
C ASP A 121 4.65 23.52 6.93
N CYS A 122 3.98 23.37 5.79
CA CYS A 122 2.52 23.45 5.64
C CYS A 122 1.88 22.07 5.36
N CYS A 123 2.55 20.98 5.74
CA CYS A 123 2.03 19.62 5.52
C CYS A 123 0.64 19.44 6.16
N THR A 124 -0.36 19.15 5.32
CA THR A 124 -1.73 18.85 5.77
C THR A 124 -1.98 17.36 5.69
N GLU A 125 -2.50 16.76 6.77
CA GLU A 125 -2.83 15.33 6.82
C GLU A 125 -4.35 15.12 6.93
N HIS A 126 -4.90 14.27 6.06
CA HIS A 126 -6.25 13.74 6.19
C HIS A 126 -6.19 12.24 6.47
N CYS A 127 -6.82 11.80 7.57
CA CYS A 127 -6.90 10.39 7.94
C CYS A 127 -8.34 9.87 7.75
N ARG A 128 -8.49 8.63 7.25
CA ARG A 128 -9.75 7.88 7.17
C ARG A 128 -9.57 6.45 7.63
N SER A 129 -10.47 5.99 8.50
CA SER A 129 -10.42 4.67 9.10
C SER A 129 -11.55 3.81 8.55
N PHE A 130 -11.21 2.61 8.07
CA PHE A 130 -12.16 1.63 7.57
C PHE A 130 -12.11 0.38 8.45
N GLU A 131 -13.21 0.06 9.12
CA GLU A 131 -13.31 -1.17 9.92
C GLU A 131 -13.31 -2.41 9.03
N ALA A 132 -12.56 -3.42 9.42
CA ALA A 132 -12.44 -4.66 8.67
C ALA A 132 -13.71 -5.50 8.77
N THR A 133 -14.34 -5.78 7.62
CA THR A 133 -15.55 -6.60 7.51
C THR A 133 -15.32 -7.82 6.62
N ASN A 134 -16.12 -8.88 6.81
CA ASN A 134 -16.01 -10.13 6.06
C ASN A 134 -16.26 -9.95 4.55
N HIS A 135 -17.21 -9.08 4.21
CA HIS A 135 -17.51 -8.66 2.86
C HIS A 135 -18.07 -7.24 2.90
N GLY A 136 -18.07 -6.57 1.76
CA GLY A 136 -18.73 -5.28 1.59
C GLY A 136 -17.90 -4.28 0.80
N CYS A 137 -18.47 -3.11 0.61
CA CYS A 137 -17.83 -1.99 -0.05
C CYS A 137 -18.14 -0.73 0.74
N SER A 138 -17.10 0.01 1.11
CA SER A 138 -17.23 1.37 1.66
C SER A 138 -16.65 2.36 0.66
N SER A 139 -17.22 3.55 0.59
CA SER A 139 -16.70 4.63 -0.23
C SER A 139 -16.82 5.94 0.51
N GLU A 140 -15.75 6.72 0.48
CA GLU A 140 -15.67 8.00 1.16
C GLU A 140 -15.08 9.06 0.25
N GLN A 141 -15.58 10.28 0.41
CA GLN A 141 -15.07 11.44 -0.28
C GLN A 141 -14.31 12.34 0.71
N ILE A 142 -13.11 12.74 0.31
CA ILE A 142 -12.23 13.63 1.07
C ILE A 142 -12.04 14.88 0.23
N LYS A 143 -12.57 16.00 0.71
CA LYS A 143 -12.34 17.31 0.09
C LYS A 143 -11.06 17.89 0.68
N MET A 144 -10.06 18.06 -0.16
CA MET A 144 -8.82 18.77 0.14
C MET A 144 -8.89 20.15 -0.51
N GLU A 145 -7.99 21.06 -0.14
CA GLU A 145 -7.92 22.39 -0.77
C GLU A 145 -7.54 22.28 -2.26
N SER A 146 -6.64 21.36 -2.60
CA SER A 146 -6.08 21.22 -3.96
C SER A 146 -6.84 20.24 -4.85
N ALA A 147 -7.68 19.35 -4.28
CA ALA A 147 -8.38 18.32 -5.04
C ALA A 147 -9.53 17.66 -4.25
N LEU A 148 -10.36 16.92 -4.97
CA LEU A 148 -11.33 15.98 -4.41
C LEU A 148 -10.79 14.56 -4.53
N VAL A 149 -10.79 13.81 -3.43
CA VAL A 149 -10.35 12.41 -3.41
C VAL A 149 -11.54 11.53 -3.11
N LEU A 150 -11.78 10.53 -3.95
CA LEU A 150 -12.73 9.45 -3.70
C LEU A 150 -11.95 8.18 -3.38
N VAL A 151 -12.23 7.60 -2.23
CA VAL A 151 -11.65 6.35 -1.76
C VAL A 151 -12.74 5.30 -1.79
N LYS A 152 -12.44 4.14 -2.36
CA LYS A 152 -13.29 2.95 -2.30
C LYS A 152 -12.49 1.81 -1.70
N VAL A 153 -13.07 1.16 -0.69
CA VAL A 153 -12.50 -0.03 -0.05
C VAL A 153 -13.48 -1.18 -0.24
N THR A 154 -13.04 -2.22 -0.92
CA THR A 154 -13.80 -3.45 -1.10
C THR A 154 -13.20 -4.55 -0.23
N TRP A 155 -14.04 -5.20 0.57
CA TRP A 155 -13.65 -6.25 1.49
C TRP A 155 -14.01 -7.62 0.93
N SER A 156 -13.09 -8.57 1.06
CA SER A 156 -13.35 -9.97 0.80
C SER A 156 -12.67 -10.85 1.83
N SER A 157 -13.25 -12.02 2.10
CA SER A 157 -12.60 -13.06 2.88
C SER A 157 -11.95 -14.09 1.96
N LEU A 158 -10.77 -14.55 2.39
CA LEU A 158 -10.23 -15.82 1.93
C LEU A 158 -11.03 -16.90 2.66
N GLU A 159 -12.04 -17.46 1.99
CA GLU A 159 -12.71 -18.66 2.49
C GLU A 159 -11.70 -19.81 2.50
N TYR A 160 -11.09 -20.07 3.65
CA TYR A 160 -10.40 -21.33 3.87
C TYR A 160 -11.46 -22.43 3.96
N SER A 161 -11.70 -23.12 2.84
CA SER A 161 -12.37 -24.41 2.86
C SER A 161 -11.42 -25.43 3.49
N LEU A 162 -11.53 -25.60 4.80
CA LEU A 162 -10.99 -26.76 5.49
C LEU A 162 -11.83 -27.96 5.06
N ASN A 163 -11.32 -28.73 4.08
CA ASN A 163 -11.79 -30.09 3.80
C ASN A 163 -11.02 -31.10 4.66
#